data_AF-A0A2M6YP59-F1
#
_entry.id   AF-A0A2M6YP59-F1
#
_cell.length_a   1.000
_cell.length_b   1.000
_cell.length_c   1.000
_cell.angle_alpha   90.00
_cell.angle_beta   90.00
_cell.angle_gamma   90.00
#
_symmetry.space_group_name_H-M   'P 1'
#
loop_
_entity.id
_entity.type
_entity.pdbx_description
1 polymer ?
#
loop_
_entity_poly.entity_id
_entity_poly.type
_entity_poly.pdbx_seq_one_letter_code
_entity_poly.pdbx_strand_id
1 'polypeptide(L)'
;MKRHHSSRFLVLPAALLLVAFSAATSPAPADPLVVTAVRWQNPPTGLDDPAWQRVPAVEVAVKGHDSFAEREVPVAIRAAYTEDRIYLLLRWPDPTRSVTKNSWTFDGVGWTHLPGNEDRIALLFEITRINKFATRGCAAVCHSPPDAPEDQWKL
;
A
#
# COMPACT_ATOMS: atom_id res chain seq x y z
N MET A 1 13.77 92.46 17.62
CA MET A 1 13.54 91.16 18.31
C MET A 1 12.94 90.17 17.32
N LYS A 2 13.77 89.31 16.72
CA LYS A 2 13.34 88.24 15.79
C LYS A 2 13.43 86.92 16.55
N ARG A 3 12.30 86.21 16.73
CA ARG A 3 12.27 84.86 17.30
C ARG A 3 12.01 83.85 16.18
N HIS A 4 13.02 83.02 15.93
CA HIS A 4 13.00 81.91 14.98
C HIS A 4 12.03 80.82 15.45
N HIS A 5 11.15 80.36 14.55
CA HIS A 5 10.38 79.13 14.73
C HIS A 5 11.19 77.94 14.19
N SER A 6 11.52 77.01 15.08
CA SER A 6 12.21 75.75 14.75
C SER A 6 11.18 74.68 14.38
N SER A 7 11.17 74.29 13.11
CA SER A 7 10.37 73.16 12.62
C SER A 7 11.09 71.85 12.95
N ARG A 8 10.47 71.00 13.78
CA ARG A 8 10.97 69.66 14.11
C ARG A 8 10.51 68.69 13.02
N PHE A 9 11.44 68.22 12.19
CA PHE A 9 11.20 67.11 11.26
C PHE A 9 11.12 65.79 12.04
N LEU A 10 9.96 65.13 11.95
CA LEU A 10 9.72 63.79 12.47
C LEU A 10 10.18 62.78 11.41
N VAL A 11 11.27 62.05 11.66
CA VAL A 11 11.74 60.96 10.78
C VAL A 11 11.07 59.66 11.25
N LEU A 12 10.19 59.08 10.42
CA LEU A 12 9.65 57.74 10.62
C LEU A 12 10.62 56.69 10.04
N PRO A 13 10.99 55.62 10.76
CA PRO A 13 11.76 54.53 10.18
C PRO A 13 10.83 53.61 9.36
N ALA A 14 11.17 53.37 8.10
CA ALA A 14 10.51 52.38 7.26
C ALA A 14 10.89 50.96 7.72
N ALA A 15 9.93 50.20 8.25
CA ALA A 15 10.11 48.80 8.59
C ALA A 15 10.13 47.95 7.30
N LEU A 16 11.27 47.33 7.02
CA LEU A 16 11.43 46.39 5.91
C LEU A 16 10.80 45.04 6.32
N LEU A 17 9.62 44.72 5.80
CA LEU A 17 9.04 43.37 5.93
C LEU A 17 9.80 42.40 5.03
N LEU A 18 10.62 41.52 5.62
CA LEU A 18 11.09 40.31 4.94
C LEU A 18 9.92 39.32 4.83
N VAL A 19 9.36 39.20 3.62
CA VAL A 19 8.46 38.10 3.27
C VAL A 19 9.33 36.87 3.03
N ALA A 20 9.40 35.96 4.00
CA ALA A 20 10.02 34.66 3.80
C ALA A 20 9.14 33.83 2.85
N PHE A 21 9.59 33.70 1.60
CA PHE A 21 9.02 32.73 0.65
C PHE A 21 9.40 31.33 1.13
N SER A 22 8.50 30.67 1.86
CA SER A 22 8.61 29.23 2.10
C SER A 22 8.43 28.52 0.76
N ALA A 23 9.54 28.15 0.13
CA ALA A 23 9.50 27.23 -0.99
C ALA A 23 8.84 25.94 -0.49
N ALA A 24 7.67 25.62 -1.05
CA ALA A 24 7.02 24.35 -0.79
C ALA A 24 7.93 23.24 -1.32
N THR A 25 8.70 22.60 -0.43
CA THR A 25 9.44 21.39 -0.76
C THR A 25 8.41 20.36 -1.19
N SER A 26 8.39 20.03 -2.48
CA SER A 26 7.57 18.92 -2.95
C SER A 26 8.06 17.65 -2.22
N PRO A 27 7.16 16.81 -1.69
CA PRO A 27 7.57 15.57 -1.07
C PRO A 27 8.37 14.76 -2.08
N ALA A 28 9.53 14.26 -1.64
CA ALA A 28 10.33 13.35 -2.46
C ALA A 28 9.43 12.17 -2.88
N PRO A 29 9.58 11.65 -4.12
CA PRO A 29 8.88 10.46 -4.53
C PRO A 29 9.18 9.36 -3.52
N ALA A 30 8.12 8.71 -3.01
CA ALA A 30 8.28 7.62 -2.05
C ALA A 30 9.16 6.52 -2.66
N ASP A 31 10.06 5.97 -1.85
CA ASP A 31 10.90 4.85 -2.28
C ASP A 31 10.01 3.70 -2.76
N PRO A 32 10.40 3.02 -3.86
CA PRO A 32 9.65 1.86 -4.33
C PRO A 32 9.60 0.79 -3.23
N LEU A 33 8.42 0.25 -2.99
CA LEU A 33 8.23 -0.90 -2.12
C LEU A 33 8.83 -2.14 -2.79
N VAL A 34 9.91 -2.68 -2.24
CA VAL A 34 10.64 -3.83 -2.82
C VAL A 34 10.65 -4.99 -1.83
N VAL A 35 10.21 -6.17 -2.29
CA VAL A 35 10.36 -7.44 -1.59
C VAL A 35 11.45 -8.25 -2.28
N THR A 36 12.59 -8.41 -1.62
CA THR A 36 13.73 -9.16 -2.17
C THR A 36 13.72 -10.59 -1.67
N ALA A 37 13.66 -11.56 -2.59
CA ALA A 37 13.79 -12.96 -2.24
C ALA A 37 15.25 -13.33 -1.92
N VAL A 38 15.49 -14.03 -0.81
CA VAL A 38 16.83 -14.48 -0.39
C VAL A 38 17.05 -15.93 -0.81
N ARG A 39 18.21 -16.23 -1.41
CA ARG A 39 18.55 -17.62 -1.79
C ARG A 39 18.72 -18.48 -0.54
N TRP A 40 18.15 -19.67 -0.56
CA TRP A 40 18.32 -20.66 0.50
C TRP A 40 18.64 -22.04 -0.08
N GLN A 41 19.35 -22.87 0.70
CA GLN A 41 19.81 -24.18 0.21
C GLN A 41 18.66 -25.19 0.15
N ASN A 42 17.81 -25.24 1.18
CA ASN A 42 16.72 -26.21 1.31
C ASN A 42 15.34 -25.51 1.31
N PRO A 43 14.28 -26.14 0.83
CA PRO A 43 12.92 -25.62 1.02
C PRO A 43 12.64 -25.33 2.51
N PRO A 44 12.07 -24.16 2.87
CA PRO A 44 11.52 -23.95 4.21
C PRO A 44 10.46 -25.03 4.51
N THR A 45 10.53 -25.62 5.69
CA THR A 45 9.71 -26.77 6.10
C THR A 45 8.30 -26.38 6.56
N GLY A 46 8.05 -25.10 6.82
CA GLY A 46 6.75 -24.60 7.26
C GLY A 46 6.79 -23.13 7.69
N LEU A 47 5.72 -22.69 8.36
CA LEU A 47 5.53 -21.31 8.79
C LEU A 47 6.53 -20.85 9.86
N ASP A 48 7.03 -21.78 10.69
CA ASP A 48 7.92 -21.53 11.82
C ASP A 48 9.37 -21.95 11.55
N ASP A 49 9.71 -22.23 10.29
CA ASP A 49 11.07 -22.60 9.91
C ASP A 49 12.07 -21.48 10.29
N PRO A 50 13.20 -21.81 10.96
CA PRO A 50 14.23 -20.83 11.31
C PRO A 50 14.82 -20.05 10.12
N ALA A 51 14.73 -20.58 8.90
CA ALA A 51 15.12 -19.87 7.68
C ALA A 51 14.45 -18.48 7.60
N TRP A 52 13.18 -18.37 8.04
CA TRP A 52 12.45 -17.11 7.99
C TRP A 52 13.06 -16.01 8.85
N GLN A 53 13.77 -16.35 9.93
CA GLN A 53 14.44 -15.36 10.79
C GLN A 53 15.59 -14.65 10.07
N ARG A 54 16.16 -15.26 9.01
CA ARG A 54 17.27 -14.69 8.23
C ARG A 54 16.83 -13.95 6.98
N VAL A 55 15.54 -13.98 6.65
CA VAL A 55 14.96 -13.29 5.50
C VAL A 55 14.31 -12.00 5.99
N PRO A 56 14.67 -10.80 5.49
CA PRO A 56 14.02 -9.56 5.90
C PRO A 56 12.50 -9.58 5.67
N ALA A 57 11.74 -9.08 6.63
CA ALA A 57 10.32 -8.79 6.43
C ALA A 57 10.16 -7.42 5.82
N VAL A 58 9.27 -7.32 4.84
CA VAL A 58 8.80 -6.06 4.28
C VAL A 58 7.33 -5.92 4.64
N GLU A 59 6.98 -4.83 5.31
CA GLU A 59 5.58 -4.53 5.62
C GLU A 59 4.94 -3.82 4.43
N VAL A 60 3.84 -4.39 3.96
CA VAL A 60 3.04 -3.84 2.87
C VAL A 60 1.71 -3.37 3.45
N ALA A 61 1.48 -2.07 3.39
CA ALA A 61 0.21 -1.44 3.70
C ALA A 61 -0.84 -1.79 2.62
N VAL A 62 -1.79 -2.67 2.93
CA VAL A 62 -2.88 -3.03 2.02
C VAL A 62 -4.11 -2.20 2.36
N LYS A 63 -4.45 -1.26 1.48
CA LYS A 63 -5.62 -0.39 1.63
C LYS A 63 -6.88 -1.08 1.14
N GLY A 64 -7.95 -0.94 1.92
CA GLY A 64 -9.26 -1.42 1.52
C GLY A 64 -9.87 -0.59 0.38
N HIS A 65 -10.95 -1.12 -0.19
CA HIS A 65 -11.75 -0.45 -1.22
C HIS A 65 -13.21 -0.35 -0.75
N ASP A 66 -14.01 0.50 -1.39
CA ASP A 66 -15.42 0.73 -1.08
C ASP A 66 -15.68 0.97 0.42
N SER A 67 -16.49 0.12 1.05
CA SER A 67 -16.82 0.18 2.48
C SER A 67 -15.60 -0.01 3.40
N PHE A 68 -14.44 -0.37 2.85
CA PHE A 68 -13.17 -0.52 3.55
C PHE A 68 -12.13 0.55 3.16
N ALA A 69 -12.48 1.58 2.38
CA ALA A 69 -11.52 2.57 1.87
C ALA A 69 -10.65 3.26 2.93
N GLU A 70 -11.20 3.48 4.13
CA GLU A 70 -10.49 4.08 5.27
C GLU A 70 -9.74 3.06 6.14
N ARG A 71 -9.72 1.79 5.74
CA ARG A 71 -9.03 0.72 6.46
C ARG A 71 -7.76 0.33 5.73
N GLU A 72 -6.74 0.04 6.52
CA GLU A 72 -5.47 -0.48 6.04
C GLU A 72 -5.07 -1.66 6.91
N VAL A 73 -4.58 -2.73 6.28
CA VAL A 73 -4.06 -3.91 6.97
C VAL A 73 -2.59 -4.08 6.58
N PRO A 74 -1.66 -4.10 7.54
CA PRO A 74 -0.27 -4.41 7.24
C PRO A 74 -0.13 -5.91 6.97
N VAL A 75 0.52 -6.24 5.86
CA VAL A 75 0.93 -7.60 5.52
C VAL A 75 2.46 -7.65 5.56
N ALA A 76 3.01 -8.41 6.50
CA ALA A 76 4.44 -8.69 6.54
C ALA A 76 4.78 -9.80 5.54
N ILE A 77 5.64 -9.50 4.58
CA ILE A 77 6.08 -10.43 3.53
C ILE A 77 7.55 -10.76 3.73
N ARG A 78 7.87 -12.05 3.76
CA ARG A 78 9.25 -12.57 3.61
C ARG A 78 9.29 -13.45 2.36
N ALA A 79 10.37 -13.35 1.61
CA ALA A 79 10.55 -14.12 0.37
C ALA A 79 11.88 -14.86 0.39
N ALA A 80 11.84 -16.15 0.07
CA ALA A 80 13.03 -16.98 -0.11
C ALA A 80 12.93 -17.74 -1.44
N TYR A 81 14.04 -18.21 -1.98
CA TYR A 81 14.02 -19.06 -3.17
C TYR A 81 15.10 -20.15 -3.15
N THR A 82 14.78 -21.29 -3.76
CA THR A 82 15.73 -22.34 -4.14
C THR A 82 15.97 -22.26 -5.65
N GLU A 83 16.66 -23.23 -6.24
CA GLU A 83 16.95 -23.22 -7.68
C GLU A 83 15.70 -23.21 -8.57
N ASP A 84 14.62 -23.84 -8.13
CA ASP A 84 13.41 -24.10 -8.92
C ASP A 84 12.13 -23.47 -8.34
N ARG A 85 12.18 -22.88 -7.15
CA ARG A 85 10.99 -22.44 -6.41
C ARG A 85 11.20 -21.13 -5.68
N ILE A 86 10.12 -20.34 -5.63
CA ILE A 86 9.98 -19.20 -4.72
C ILE A 86 9.04 -19.59 -3.56
N TYR A 87 9.38 -19.13 -2.37
CA TYR A 87 8.63 -19.33 -1.14
C TYR A 87 8.29 -17.97 -0.56
N LEU A 88 7.03 -17.77 -0.22
CA LEU A 88 6.53 -16.52 0.35
C LEU A 88 5.88 -16.84 1.69
N LEU A 89 6.33 -16.15 2.75
CA LEU A 89 5.65 -16.13 4.03
C LEU A 89 4.94 -14.80 4.17
N LEU A 90 3.61 -14.84 4.19
CA LEU A 90 2.75 -13.69 4.37
C LEU A 90 2.06 -13.81 5.72
N ARG A 91 2.17 -12.78 6.56
CA ARG A 91 1.53 -12.72 7.87
C ARG A 91 0.81 -11.39 8.01
N TRP A 92 -0.44 -11.43 8.44
CA TRP A 92 -1.25 -10.24 8.72
C TRP A 92 -2.06 -10.44 10.01
N PRO A 93 -2.43 -9.36 10.71
CA PRO A 93 -3.37 -9.45 11.82
C PRO A 93 -4.74 -9.88 11.30
N ASP A 94 -5.28 -10.97 11.85
CA ASP A 94 -6.63 -11.43 11.54
C ASP A 94 -7.37 -11.71 12.85
N PRO A 95 -8.31 -10.83 13.25
CA PRO A 95 -9.10 -11.05 14.46
C PRO A 95 -10.18 -12.12 14.24
N THR A 96 -10.39 -12.56 13.01
CA THR A 96 -11.38 -13.55 12.63
C THR A 96 -10.70 -14.82 12.14
N ARG A 97 -11.46 -15.92 12.09
CA ARG A 97 -11.06 -17.10 11.33
C ARG A 97 -12.19 -17.36 10.36
N SER A 98 -12.09 -16.78 9.17
CA SER A 98 -13.12 -16.82 8.16
C SER A 98 -12.77 -17.90 7.15
N VAL A 99 -13.34 -19.10 7.29
CA VAL A 99 -13.04 -20.25 6.42
C VAL A 99 -14.26 -20.78 5.67
N THR A 100 -15.43 -20.16 5.89
CA THR A 100 -16.71 -20.56 5.32
C THR A 100 -17.19 -19.47 4.36
N LYS A 101 -16.87 -19.63 3.07
CA LYS A 101 -17.45 -18.80 2.01
C LYS A 101 -18.70 -19.48 1.46
N ASN A 102 -19.87 -18.88 1.68
CA ASN A 102 -21.11 -19.30 1.02
C ASN A 102 -21.35 -20.82 1.09
N SER A 103 -20.96 -21.41 2.23
CA SER A 103 -21.02 -22.85 2.41
C SER A 103 -22.46 -23.27 2.69
N TRP A 104 -22.77 -24.54 2.44
CA TRP A 104 -24.07 -25.10 2.79
C TRP A 104 -23.94 -25.97 4.03
N THR A 105 -24.92 -25.90 4.92
CA THR A 105 -25.08 -26.84 6.03
C THR A 105 -26.34 -27.67 5.83
N PHE A 106 -26.27 -28.96 6.17
CA PHE A 106 -27.40 -29.87 6.17
C PHE A 106 -27.78 -30.20 7.61
N ASP A 107 -29.03 -29.93 7.99
CA ASP A 107 -29.52 -30.14 9.36
C ASP A 107 -30.18 -31.52 9.58
N GLY A 108 -30.13 -32.40 8.58
CA GLY A 108 -30.82 -33.69 8.57
C GLY A 108 -32.14 -33.68 7.82
N VAL A 109 -32.70 -32.50 7.50
CA VAL A 109 -33.96 -32.35 6.76
C VAL A 109 -33.77 -31.51 5.50
N GLY A 110 -32.98 -30.44 5.58
CA GLY A 110 -32.79 -29.49 4.49
C GLY A 110 -31.42 -28.84 4.46
N TRP A 111 -31.14 -28.21 3.32
CA TRP A 111 -29.91 -27.46 3.09
C TRP A 111 -30.14 -25.98 3.34
N THR A 112 -29.26 -25.36 4.14
CA THR A 112 -29.27 -23.92 4.40
C THR A 112 -27.94 -23.31 3.99
N HIS A 113 -28.01 -22.17 3.30
CA HIS A 113 -26.83 -21.41 2.91
C HIS A 113 -26.31 -20.61 4.11
N LEU A 114 -25.03 -20.79 4.44
CA LEU A 114 -24.39 -20.07 5.53
C LEU A 114 -23.92 -18.68 5.06
N PRO A 115 -24.11 -17.64 5.90
CA PRO A 115 -23.47 -16.35 5.65
C PRO A 115 -21.96 -16.48 5.87
N GLY A 116 -21.20 -15.56 5.28
CA GLY A 116 -19.77 -15.46 5.52
C GLY A 116 -18.95 -15.32 4.25
N ASN A 117 -17.68 -15.05 4.47
CA ASN A 117 -16.66 -15.03 3.43
C ASN A 117 -15.47 -15.84 3.95
N GLU A 118 -14.46 -16.05 3.10
CA GLU A 118 -13.21 -16.65 3.53
C GLU A 118 -12.07 -15.63 3.43
N ASP A 119 -11.09 -15.78 4.32
CA ASP A 119 -9.84 -15.04 4.28
C ASP A 119 -9.07 -15.48 3.04
N ARG A 120 -8.59 -14.53 2.24
CA ARG A 120 -7.88 -14.80 1.00
C ARG A 120 -6.69 -13.87 0.85
N ILE A 121 -5.67 -14.40 0.21
CA ILE A 121 -4.56 -13.62 -0.32
C ILE A 121 -4.44 -13.89 -1.82
N ALA A 122 -4.24 -12.83 -2.58
CA ALA A 122 -4.00 -12.91 -4.01
C ALA A 122 -2.66 -12.23 -4.30
N LEU A 123 -1.82 -12.93 -5.06
CA LEU A 123 -0.55 -12.41 -5.55
C LEU A 123 -0.66 -12.32 -7.05
N LEU A 124 -0.37 -11.14 -7.59
CA LEU A 124 -0.42 -10.89 -9.03
C LEU A 124 0.95 -10.45 -9.49
N PHE A 125 1.45 -11.13 -10.52
CA PHE A 125 2.71 -10.82 -11.15
C PHE A 125 2.43 -10.24 -12.53
N GLU A 126 2.95 -9.03 -12.76
CA GLU A 126 2.96 -8.42 -14.07
C GLU A 126 3.96 -9.17 -14.96
N ILE A 127 3.46 -10.00 -15.89
CA ILE A 127 4.30 -10.75 -16.85
C ILE A 127 4.54 -9.98 -18.16
N THR A 128 3.72 -8.97 -18.43
CA THR A 128 3.84 -8.02 -19.53
C THR A 128 3.42 -6.67 -18.98
N ARG A 129 4.05 -5.58 -19.45
CA ARG A 129 3.80 -4.25 -18.89
C ARG A 129 2.34 -3.81 -19.13
N ILE A 130 1.62 -3.59 -18.04
CA ILE A 130 0.25 -3.09 -18.01
C ILE A 130 0.29 -1.66 -17.48
N ASN A 131 -0.37 -0.75 -18.19
CA ASN A 131 -0.42 0.64 -17.80
C ASN A 131 -1.03 0.78 -16.39
N LYS A 132 -0.40 1.60 -15.53
CA LYS A 132 -0.82 1.88 -14.15
C LYS A 132 -0.92 0.69 -13.18
N PHE A 133 -0.46 -0.52 -13.55
CA PHE A 133 -0.54 -1.70 -12.69
C PHE A 133 0.06 -1.47 -11.29
N ALA A 134 1.21 -0.79 -11.19
CA ALA A 134 1.84 -0.48 -9.91
C ALA A 134 0.96 0.34 -8.94
N THR A 135 0.00 1.12 -9.46
CA THR A 135 -0.88 1.98 -8.66
C THR A 135 -2.30 1.45 -8.52
N ARG A 136 -2.69 0.46 -9.34
CA ARG A 136 -4.07 0.00 -9.51
C ARG A 136 -4.24 -1.51 -9.37
N GLY A 137 -3.14 -2.25 -9.39
CA GLY A 137 -3.08 -3.69 -9.19
C GLY A 137 -4.01 -4.46 -10.11
N CYS A 138 -4.69 -5.46 -9.55
CA CYS A 138 -5.62 -6.32 -10.26
C CYS A 138 -6.80 -5.57 -10.90
N ALA A 139 -7.17 -4.39 -10.39
CA ALA A 139 -8.33 -3.66 -10.90
C ALA A 139 -8.13 -3.24 -12.37
N ALA A 140 -6.90 -2.93 -12.77
CA ALA A 140 -6.58 -2.61 -14.16
C ALA A 140 -6.87 -3.77 -15.13
N VAL A 141 -6.84 -5.01 -14.64
CA VAL A 141 -7.12 -6.23 -15.44
C VAL A 141 -8.59 -6.64 -15.31
N CYS A 142 -9.12 -6.68 -14.09
CA CYS A 142 -10.45 -7.24 -13.82
C CYS A 142 -11.60 -6.28 -14.10
N HIS A 143 -11.34 -4.97 -14.14
CA HIS A 143 -12.38 -3.95 -14.29
C HIS A 143 -12.19 -3.08 -15.54
N SER A 144 -11.25 -3.44 -16.41
CA SER A 144 -11.14 -2.85 -17.75
C SER A 144 -12.19 -3.45 -18.70
N PRO A 145 -12.66 -2.69 -19.71
CA PRO A 145 -13.60 -3.22 -20.69
C PRO A 145 -13.01 -4.45 -21.42
N PRO A 146 -13.76 -5.55 -21.55
CA PRO A 146 -13.23 -6.81 -22.10
C PRO A 146 -12.80 -6.69 -23.57
N ASP A 147 -13.42 -5.78 -24.33
CA ASP A 147 -13.16 -5.58 -25.76
C ASP A 147 -12.10 -4.50 -26.03
N ALA A 148 -11.58 -3.85 -24.99
CA ALA A 148 -10.54 -2.83 -25.15
C ALA A 148 -9.15 -3.49 -25.24
N PRO A 149 -8.31 -3.07 -26.20
CA PRO A 149 -6.88 -3.42 -26.21
C PRO A 149 -6.21 -3.13 -24.85
N GLU A 150 -5.24 -3.96 -24.46
CA GLU A 150 -4.56 -3.87 -23.15
C GLU A 150 -3.91 -2.51 -22.88
N ASP A 151 -3.39 -1.86 -23.93
CA ASP A 151 -2.80 -0.52 -23.86
C ASP A 151 -3.85 0.58 -23.56
N GLN A 152 -5.14 0.26 -23.70
CA GLN A 152 -6.27 1.12 -23.39
C GLN A 152 -6.91 0.82 -22.04
N TRP A 153 -6.39 -0.11 -21.24
CA TRP A 153 -6.88 -0.36 -19.89
C TRP A 153 -6.61 0.86 -19.00
N LYS A 154 -7.67 1.55 -18.55
CA LYS A 154 -7.58 2.93 -18.01
C LYS A 154 -7.68 3.08 -16.50
N LEU A 155 -8.08 2.05 -15.76
CA LEU A 155 -8.19 2.15 -14.30
C LEU A 155 -6.82 2.36 -13.68
#